data_AF-A0A354FE60-F1
#
_entry.id   AF-A0A354FE60-F1
#
_cell.length_a   1.000
_cell.length_b   1.000
_cell.length_c   1.000
_cell.angle_alpha   90.00
_cell.angle_beta   90.00
_cell.angle_gamma   90.00
#
_symmetry.space_group_name_H-M   'P 1'
#
loop_
_entity.id
_entity.type
_entity.pdbx_description
1 polymer ?
#
loop_
_entity_poly.entity_id
_entity_poly.type
_entity_poly.pdbx_seq_one_letter_code
_entity_poly.pdbx_strand_id
1 'polypeptide(L)'
;VETERCILHPFKPRQYIQNEITDYAADMNIVLAYYNCLDDWTDDRKRLSLMAAKLLEQEFKRVVLKYPNKCSAISDSLNELSRIEKAGELNPDLPANCFGKLMSEVFIWREDEYTENLQAFGRTLGRFIYIMDACLDLKADIKHERYNPLVTLSSENFKPILNLLMADCTEKYKQLPIDRDQSLIDNILYSGVWTRHEAENKKKRRGNKQ
;
A
#
# COMPACT_ATOMS: atom_id res chain seq x y z
N VAL A 1 0.94 28.45 -2.47
CA VAL A 1 0.96 28.06 -1.04
C VAL A 1 -0.23 28.72 -0.40
N GLU A 2 -1.18 27.93 0.07
CA GLU A 2 -2.42 28.38 0.69
C GLU A 2 -2.38 28.14 2.19
N THR A 3 -3.30 28.72 2.96
CA THR A 3 -3.29 28.63 4.42
C THR A 3 -4.70 28.35 4.94
N GLU A 4 -4.89 27.18 5.54
CA GLU A 4 -6.20 26.76 6.07
C GLU A 4 -6.08 26.01 7.40
N ARG A 5 -7.20 25.85 8.10
CA ARG A 5 -7.32 25.01 9.30
C ARG A 5 -7.81 23.64 8.86
N CYS A 6 -7.17 22.58 9.34
CA CYS A 6 -7.63 21.21 9.10
C CYS A 6 -8.22 20.61 10.38
N ILE A 7 -8.98 19.52 10.25
CA ILE A 7 -9.60 18.80 11.38
C ILE A 7 -8.57 18.38 12.43
N LEU A 8 -7.35 18.03 12.01
CA LEU A 8 -6.23 17.67 12.91
C LEU A 8 -5.63 18.87 13.64
N HIS A 9 -5.78 20.08 13.09
CA HIS A 9 -5.21 21.31 13.64
C HIS A 9 -6.24 22.46 13.60
N PRO A 10 -7.38 22.34 14.32
CA PRO A 10 -8.48 23.28 14.19
C PRO A 10 -8.13 24.68 14.71
N PHE A 11 -7.14 24.78 15.60
CA PHE A 11 -6.74 26.03 16.24
C PHE A 11 -5.52 26.71 15.61
N LYS A 12 -4.78 26.02 14.74
CA LYS A 12 -3.56 26.56 14.11
C LYS A 12 -3.64 26.37 12.60
N PRO A 13 -3.75 27.45 11.82
CA PRO A 13 -3.73 27.33 10.36
C PRO A 13 -2.38 26.75 9.90
N ARG A 14 -2.42 25.94 8.86
CA ARG A 14 -1.26 25.29 8.24
C ARG A 14 -1.17 25.74 6.80
N GLN A 15 0.07 25.93 6.36
CA GLN A 15 0.34 26.13 4.94
C GLN A 15 0.29 24.81 4.21
N TYR A 16 -0.30 24.82 3.02
CA TYR A 16 -0.34 23.66 2.14
C TYR A 16 -0.14 24.08 0.67
N ILE A 17 0.17 23.10 -0.16
CA ILE A 17 0.29 23.26 -1.61
C ILE A 17 -0.74 22.33 -2.23
N GLN A 18 -1.52 22.87 -3.15
CA GLN A 18 -2.46 22.12 -3.94
C GLN A 18 -2.14 22.30 -5.43
N ASN A 19 -2.13 21.19 -6.14
CA ASN A 19 -1.97 21.10 -7.58
C ASN A 19 -2.60 19.79 -8.09
N GLU A 20 -2.56 19.58 -9.40
CA GLU A 20 -3.13 18.38 -10.03
C GLU A 20 -2.58 17.06 -9.47
N ILE A 21 -1.32 17.02 -9.05
CA ILE A 21 -0.67 15.82 -8.49
C ILE A 21 -1.14 15.57 -7.06
N THR A 22 -1.24 16.60 -6.21
CA THR A 22 -1.76 16.44 -4.84
C THR A 22 -3.25 16.09 -4.86
N ASP A 23 -4.01 16.64 -5.82
CA ASP A 23 -5.42 16.30 -6.02
C ASP A 23 -5.57 14.85 -6.48
N TYR A 24 -4.73 14.40 -7.42
CA TYR A 24 -4.69 13.01 -7.83
C TYR A 24 -4.36 12.08 -6.66
N ALA A 25 -3.35 12.41 -5.85
CA ALA A 25 -2.98 11.61 -4.68
C ALA A 25 -4.12 11.56 -3.64
N ALA A 26 -4.83 12.67 -3.43
CA ALA A 26 -6.01 12.71 -2.58
C ALA A 26 -7.13 11.81 -3.12
N ASP A 27 -7.44 11.92 -4.42
CA ASP A 27 -8.45 11.09 -5.09
C ASP A 27 -8.11 9.58 -4.96
N MET A 28 -6.85 9.18 -5.19
CA MET A 28 -6.42 7.79 -5.02
C MET A 28 -6.50 7.32 -3.56
N ASN A 29 -6.16 8.18 -2.60
CA ASN A 29 -6.32 7.85 -1.17
C ASN A 29 -7.79 7.62 -0.81
N ILE A 30 -8.72 8.38 -1.37
CA ILE A 30 -10.17 8.15 -1.17
C ILE A 30 -10.56 6.77 -1.70
N VAL A 31 -10.10 6.40 -2.90
CA VAL A 31 -10.38 5.07 -3.49
C VAL A 31 -9.86 3.95 -2.61
N LEU A 32 -8.60 4.00 -2.21
CA LEU A 32 -7.98 2.97 -1.37
C LEU A 32 -8.63 2.91 0.02
N ALA A 33 -8.89 4.05 0.66
CA ALA A 33 -9.52 4.11 1.97
C ALA A 33 -10.96 3.58 1.94
N TYR A 34 -11.72 3.90 0.89
CA TYR A 34 -13.08 3.40 0.72
C TYR A 34 -13.10 1.88 0.60
N TYR A 35 -12.26 1.30 -0.27
CA TYR A 35 -12.18 -0.16 -0.41
C TYR A 35 -11.67 -0.85 0.85
N ASN A 36 -10.68 -0.30 1.54
CA ASN A 36 -10.22 -0.82 2.83
C ASN A 36 -11.35 -0.86 3.87
N CYS A 37 -12.18 0.18 3.94
CA CYS A 37 -13.32 0.21 4.86
C CYS A 37 -14.40 -0.84 4.51
N LEU A 38 -14.63 -1.09 3.21
CA LEU A 38 -15.57 -2.11 2.75
C LEU A 38 -15.08 -3.53 3.07
N ASP A 39 -13.78 -3.77 2.92
CA ASP A 39 -13.14 -5.05 3.24
C ASP A 39 -13.24 -5.33 4.75
N ASP A 40 -12.84 -4.37 5.59
CA ASP A 40 -12.98 -4.41 7.06
C ASP A 40 -14.42 -4.66 7.54
N TRP A 41 -15.40 -4.13 6.80
CA TRP A 41 -16.82 -4.37 7.09
C TRP A 41 -17.26 -5.79 6.70
N THR A 42 -16.81 -6.28 5.55
CA THR A 42 -17.19 -7.59 5.02
C THR A 42 -16.61 -8.71 5.89
N ASP A 43 -15.37 -8.55 6.35
CA ASP A 43 -14.63 -9.59 7.07
C ASP A 43 -14.83 -9.52 8.59
N ASP A 44 -14.73 -8.35 9.21
CA ASP A 44 -14.79 -8.19 10.68
C ASP A 44 -16.11 -7.54 11.18
N ARG A 45 -17.04 -7.15 10.30
CA ARG A 45 -18.30 -6.41 10.63
C ARG A 45 -18.10 -5.20 11.55
N LYS A 46 -16.96 -4.52 11.44
CA LYS A 46 -16.64 -3.35 12.26
C LYS A 46 -17.61 -2.21 11.95
N ARG A 47 -18.57 -1.91 12.83
CA ARG A 47 -19.57 -0.85 12.61
C ARG A 47 -18.96 0.54 12.31
N LEU A 48 -17.75 0.80 12.79
CA LEU A 48 -17.01 2.02 12.53
C LEU A 48 -16.51 2.12 11.08
N SER A 49 -16.12 1.01 10.44
CA SER A 49 -15.68 1.03 9.03
C SER A 49 -16.85 1.32 8.10
N LEU A 50 -18.06 0.85 8.42
CA LEU A 50 -19.27 1.18 7.66
C LEU A 50 -19.62 2.68 7.71
N MET A 51 -19.46 3.33 8.87
CA MET A 51 -19.70 4.78 8.99
C MET A 51 -18.63 5.58 8.23
N ALA A 52 -17.36 5.17 8.29
CA ALA A 52 -16.28 5.78 7.53
C ALA A 52 -16.50 5.62 6.01
N ALA A 53 -16.89 4.43 5.56
CA ALA A 53 -17.22 4.17 4.15
C ALA A 53 -18.35 5.09 3.67
N LYS A 54 -19.42 5.29 4.47
CA LYS A 54 -20.51 6.22 4.15
C LYS A 54 -20.05 7.67 4.06
N LEU A 55 -19.14 8.10 4.93
CA LEU A 55 -18.57 9.45 4.88
C LEU A 55 -17.76 9.67 3.59
N LEU A 56 -17.04 8.63 3.15
CA LEU A 56 -16.22 8.66 1.94
C LEU A 56 -17.02 8.42 0.66
N GLU A 57 -18.25 7.88 0.75
CA GLU A 57 -19.02 7.38 -0.40
C GLU A 57 -19.27 8.45 -1.47
N GLN A 58 -19.57 9.69 -1.05
CA GLN A 58 -19.82 10.79 -1.98
C GLN A 58 -18.54 11.16 -2.76
N GLU A 59 -17.42 11.29 -2.06
CA GLU A 59 -16.12 11.60 -2.67
C GLU A 59 -15.65 10.44 -3.54
N PHE A 60 -15.82 9.20 -3.08
CA PHE A 60 -15.53 8.00 -3.85
C PHE A 60 -16.30 7.98 -5.18
N LYS A 61 -17.61 8.24 -5.17
CA LYS A 61 -18.42 8.35 -6.40
C LYS A 61 -17.92 9.44 -7.34
N ARG A 62 -17.50 10.59 -6.80
CA ARG A 62 -16.89 11.66 -7.59
C ARG A 62 -15.61 11.17 -8.27
N VAL A 63 -14.74 10.47 -7.54
CA VAL A 63 -13.47 9.94 -8.06
C VAL A 63 -13.72 8.86 -9.12
N VAL A 64 -14.69 7.96 -8.90
CA VAL A 64 -15.07 6.93 -9.89
C VAL A 64 -15.54 7.55 -11.20
N LEU A 65 -16.32 8.64 -11.14
CA LEU A 65 -16.73 9.36 -12.35
C LEU A 65 -15.56 10.04 -13.06
N LYS A 66 -14.55 10.49 -12.30
CA LYS A 66 -13.35 11.16 -12.82
C LYS A 66 -12.35 10.17 -13.44
N TYR A 67 -12.20 8.98 -12.86
CA TYR A 67 -11.24 7.96 -13.30
C TYR A 67 -11.87 6.55 -13.40
N PRO A 68 -12.89 6.34 -14.25
CA PRO A 68 -13.67 5.10 -14.27
C PRO A 68 -12.81 3.86 -14.55
N ASN A 69 -11.92 3.93 -15.55
CA ASN A 69 -11.06 2.81 -15.92
C ASN A 69 -10.10 2.43 -14.79
N LYS A 70 -9.50 3.43 -14.14
CA LYS A 70 -8.54 3.22 -13.04
C LYS A 70 -9.23 2.65 -11.81
N CYS A 71 -10.40 3.18 -11.44
CA CYS A 71 -11.19 2.66 -10.33
C CYS A 71 -11.68 1.22 -10.61
N SER A 72 -12.02 0.89 -11.87
CA SER A 72 -12.35 -0.49 -12.27
C SER A 72 -11.13 -1.40 -12.10
N ALA A 73 -9.97 -1.03 -12.65
CA ALA A 73 -8.76 -1.85 -12.57
C ALA A 73 -8.30 -2.09 -11.11
N ILE A 74 -8.42 -1.08 -10.26
CA ILE A 74 -8.16 -1.21 -8.81
C ILE A 74 -9.18 -2.16 -8.17
N SER A 75 -10.48 -2.01 -8.47
CA SER A 75 -11.52 -2.89 -7.94
C SER A 75 -11.32 -4.35 -8.35
N ASP A 76 -11.01 -4.58 -9.63
CA ASP A 76 -10.78 -5.91 -10.18
C ASP A 76 -9.56 -6.57 -9.53
N SER A 77 -8.49 -5.80 -9.31
CA SER A 77 -7.28 -6.28 -8.61
C SER A 77 -7.56 -6.63 -7.14
N LEU A 78 -8.40 -5.86 -6.45
CA LEU A 78 -8.82 -6.17 -5.07
C LEU A 78 -9.72 -7.40 -5.01
N ASN A 79 -10.67 -7.51 -5.93
CA ASN A 79 -11.57 -8.67 -6.00
C ASN A 79 -10.78 -9.96 -6.27
N GLU A 80 -9.80 -9.89 -7.17
CA GLU A 80 -8.92 -11.03 -7.45
C GLU A 80 -8.03 -11.37 -6.25
N LEU A 81 -7.47 -10.36 -5.57
CA LEU A 81 -6.72 -10.57 -4.34
C LEU A 81 -7.58 -11.30 -3.28
N SER A 82 -8.80 -10.82 -3.03
CA SER A 82 -9.73 -11.45 -2.08
C SER A 82 -10.06 -12.89 -2.46
N ARG A 83 -10.15 -13.23 -3.75
CA ARG A 83 -10.35 -14.62 -4.21
C ARG A 83 -9.15 -15.50 -3.90
N ILE A 84 -7.94 -15.02 -4.18
CA ILE A 84 -6.68 -15.74 -3.90
C ILE A 84 -6.58 -16.03 -2.39
N GLU A 85 -6.88 -15.04 -1.55
CA GLU A 85 -6.81 -15.16 -0.09
C GLU A 85 -7.85 -16.15 0.45
N LYS A 86 -9.10 -16.08 -0.05
CA LYS A 86 -10.17 -17.03 0.30
C LYS A 86 -9.90 -18.46 -0.18
N ALA A 87 -9.13 -18.63 -1.25
CA ALA A 87 -8.71 -19.93 -1.73
C ALA A 87 -7.60 -20.54 -0.85
N GLY A 88 -7.02 -19.78 0.08
CA GLY A 88 -5.94 -20.25 0.95
C GLY A 88 -4.65 -20.52 0.19
N GLU A 89 -4.38 -19.75 -0.87
CA GLU A 89 -3.19 -19.92 -1.70
C GLU A 89 -1.89 -19.82 -0.88
N LEU A 90 -0.99 -20.79 -1.05
CA LEU A 90 0.26 -20.85 -0.28
C LEU A 90 1.45 -20.27 -1.04
N ASN A 91 1.28 -19.96 -2.33
CA ASN A 91 2.29 -19.26 -3.11
C ASN A 91 2.20 -17.74 -2.86
N PRO A 92 3.16 -17.13 -2.14
CA PRO A 92 3.13 -15.70 -1.81
C PRO A 92 3.26 -14.79 -3.03
N ASP A 93 3.80 -15.27 -4.15
CA ASP A 93 3.95 -14.44 -5.35
C ASP A 93 2.60 -14.09 -5.99
N LEU A 94 1.60 -14.96 -5.88
CA LEU A 94 0.29 -14.74 -6.49
C LEU A 94 -0.45 -13.53 -5.92
N PRO A 95 -0.71 -13.45 -4.61
CA PRO A 95 -1.37 -12.27 -4.04
C PRO A 95 -0.46 -11.03 -4.10
N ALA A 96 0.86 -11.18 -3.95
CA ALA A 96 1.79 -10.05 -4.09
C ALA A 96 1.79 -9.46 -5.51
N ASN A 97 1.70 -10.29 -6.54
CA ASN A 97 1.56 -9.82 -7.93
C ASN A 97 0.22 -9.14 -8.17
N CYS A 98 -0.86 -9.62 -7.54
CA CYS A 98 -2.17 -8.98 -7.62
C CYS A 98 -2.16 -7.58 -7.00
N PHE A 99 -1.60 -7.46 -5.79
CA PHE A 99 -1.42 -6.16 -5.14
C PHE A 99 -0.44 -5.27 -5.90
N GLY A 100 0.59 -5.84 -6.52
CA GLY A 100 1.49 -5.13 -7.43
C GLY A 100 0.75 -4.51 -8.62
N LYS A 101 -0.19 -5.21 -9.25
CA LYS A 101 -1.02 -4.65 -10.34
C LYS A 101 -1.84 -3.46 -9.87
N LEU A 102 -2.48 -3.57 -8.70
CA LEU A 102 -3.21 -2.46 -8.07
C LEU A 102 -2.31 -1.24 -7.88
N MET A 103 -1.13 -1.43 -7.29
CA MET A 103 -0.20 -0.33 -7.04
C MET A 103 0.32 0.27 -8.35
N SER A 104 0.53 -0.55 -9.39
CA SER A 104 0.88 -0.09 -10.73
C SER A 104 -0.14 0.94 -11.26
N GLU A 105 -1.44 0.66 -11.12
CA GLU A 105 -2.51 1.57 -11.55
C GLU A 105 -2.54 2.90 -10.78
N VAL A 106 -2.27 2.83 -9.47
CA VAL A 106 -2.22 4.02 -8.60
C VAL A 106 -1.06 4.94 -9.00
N PHE A 107 0.09 4.39 -9.39
CA PHE A 107 1.27 5.18 -9.73
C PHE A 107 1.19 5.91 -11.09
N ILE A 108 0.30 5.49 -12.00
CA ILE A 108 0.07 6.17 -13.28
C ILE A 108 -0.88 7.35 -13.07
N TRP A 109 -0.34 8.50 -12.69
CA TRP A 109 -1.15 9.72 -12.52
C TRP A 109 -1.54 10.37 -13.86
N ARG A 110 -0.72 10.16 -14.90
CA ARG A 110 -0.90 10.61 -16.27
C ARG A 110 -0.34 9.55 -17.21
N GLU A 111 -0.97 9.38 -18.37
CA GLU A 111 -0.41 8.61 -19.48
C GLU A 111 0.53 9.51 -20.30
N ASP A 112 1.83 9.26 -20.15
CA ASP A 112 2.91 9.90 -20.89
C ASP A 112 4.10 8.93 -21.09
N GLU A 113 5.25 9.46 -21.49
CA GLU A 113 6.48 8.69 -21.73
C GLU A 113 7.01 7.95 -20.47
N TYR A 114 6.56 8.32 -19.27
CA TYR A 114 6.97 7.67 -18.02
C TYR A 114 6.03 6.55 -17.56
N THR A 115 4.91 6.34 -18.27
CA THR A 115 3.87 5.37 -17.90
C THR A 115 4.45 3.99 -17.63
N GLU A 116 5.28 3.46 -18.54
CA GLU A 116 5.85 2.12 -18.41
C GLU A 116 6.78 2.00 -17.20
N ASN A 117 7.62 3.01 -16.97
CA ASN A 117 8.55 3.03 -15.85
C ASN A 117 7.82 3.17 -14.50
N LEU A 118 6.79 4.03 -14.44
CA LEU A 118 5.94 4.18 -13.26
C LEU A 118 5.12 2.93 -12.97
N GLN A 119 4.61 2.26 -14.01
CA GLN A 119 3.94 0.98 -13.90
C GLN A 119 4.85 -0.08 -13.31
N ALA A 120 6.06 -0.22 -13.87
CA ALA A 120 7.04 -1.19 -13.40
C ALA A 120 7.42 -0.92 -11.94
N PHE A 121 7.73 0.33 -11.61
CA PHE A 121 8.05 0.74 -10.25
C PHE A 121 6.90 0.45 -9.27
N GLY A 122 5.69 0.91 -9.57
CA GLY A 122 4.50 0.69 -8.75
C GLY A 122 4.22 -0.80 -8.53
N ARG A 123 4.42 -1.63 -9.56
CA ARG A 123 4.26 -3.09 -9.47
C ARG A 123 5.28 -3.73 -8.53
N THR A 124 6.55 -3.40 -8.67
CA THR A 124 7.62 -3.93 -7.82
C THR A 124 7.49 -3.45 -6.37
N LEU A 125 7.12 -2.19 -6.17
CA LEU A 125 6.90 -1.63 -4.84
C LEU A 125 5.68 -2.27 -4.17
N GLY A 126 4.59 -2.47 -4.90
CA GLY A 126 3.41 -3.16 -4.38
C GLY A 126 3.71 -4.58 -3.92
N ARG A 127 4.43 -5.37 -4.73
CA ARG A 127 4.87 -6.72 -4.32
C ARG A 127 5.65 -6.70 -3.01
N PHE A 128 6.59 -5.76 -2.88
CA PHE A 128 7.34 -5.57 -1.65
C PHE A 128 6.45 -5.22 -0.45
N ILE A 129 5.52 -4.26 -0.63
CA ILE A 129 4.61 -3.81 0.44
C ILE A 129 3.76 -4.98 0.93
N TYR A 130 3.15 -5.74 0.02
CA TYR A 130 2.30 -6.88 0.39
C TYR A 130 3.07 -7.94 1.19
N ILE A 131 4.26 -8.32 0.72
CA ILE A 131 5.08 -9.33 1.41
C ILE A 131 5.60 -8.80 2.76
N MET A 132 5.97 -7.52 2.83
CA MET A 132 6.38 -6.89 4.08
C MET A 132 5.25 -6.93 5.12
N ASP A 133 4.04 -6.59 4.71
CA ASP A 133 2.85 -6.61 5.57
C ASP A 133 2.60 -8.03 6.10
N ALA A 134 2.57 -9.02 5.21
CA ALA A 134 2.46 -10.43 5.58
C ALA A 134 3.57 -10.90 6.55
N CYS A 135 4.81 -10.38 6.42
CA CYS A 135 5.90 -10.69 7.34
C CYS A 135 5.68 -10.12 8.75
N LEU A 136 5.13 -8.91 8.85
CA LEU A 136 4.87 -8.22 10.12
C LEU A 136 3.68 -8.86 10.83
N ASP A 137 2.62 -9.16 10.08
CA ASP A 137 1.35 -9.64 10.64
C ASP A 137 1.27 -11.16 10.84
N LEU A 138 2.23 -11.94 10.31
CA LEU A 138 2.25 -13.42 10.41
C LEU A 138 1.87 -13.98 11.78
N LYS A 139 2.43 -13.41 12.86
CA LYS A 139 2.14 -13.89 14.22
C LYS A 139 0.70 -13.60 14.64
N ALA A 140 0.18 -12.44 14.29
CA ALA A 140 -1.19 -12.05 14.58
C ALA A 140 -2.16 -12.87 13.72
N ASP A 141 -1.86 -13.07 12.44
CA ASP A 141 -2.70 -13.81 11.52
C ASP A 141 -2.84 -15.28 11.93
N ILE A 142 -1.74 -15.95 12.27
CA ILE A 142 -1.81 -17.32 12.81
C ILE A 142 -2.66 -17.38 14.08
N LYS A 143 -2.48 -16.42 14.99
CA LYS A 143 -3.23 -16.37 16.26
C LYS A 143 -4.73 -16.14 16.05
N HIS A 144 -5.10 -15.40 15.01
CA HIS A 144 -6.48 -15.04 14.70
C HIS A 144 -7.09 -15.91 13.59
N GLU A 145 -6.41 -17.00 13.19
CA GLU A 145 -6.83 -17.91 12.11
C GLU A 145 -7.12 -17.18 10.79
N ARG A 146 -6.35 -16.12 10.52
CA ARG A 146 -6.44 -15.33 9.28
C ARG A 146 -5.49 -15.88 8.23
N TYR A 147 -5.84 -15.66 6.96
CA TYR A 147 -4.98 -15.99 5.85
C TYR A 147 -3.66 -15.22 5.94
N ASN A 148 -2.55 -15.94 5.74
CA ASN A 148 -1.25 -15.34 5.51
C ASN A 148 -0.45 -16.26 4.59
N PRO A 149 0.09 -15.79 3.46
CA PRO A 149 0.77 -16.65 2.48
C PRO A 149 2.14 -17.14 2.95
N LEU A 150 2.67 -16.61 4.05
CA LEU A 150 4.00 -16.95 4.56
C LEU A 150 3.95 -18.02 5.67
N VAL A 151 2.79 -18.60 5.98
CA VAL A 151 2.62 -19.59 7.07
C VAL A 151 3.50 -20.82 6.94
N THR A 152 3.88 -21.20 5.71
CA THR A 152 4.76 -22.35 5.45
C THR A 152 6.24 -21.98 5.38
N LEU A 153 6.59 -20.70 5.38
CA LEU A 153 7.95 -20.21 5.21
C LEU A 153 8.64 -19.95 6.55
N SER A 154 9.91 -20.34 6.64
CA SER A 154 10.75 -19.97 7.79
C SER A 154 10.98 -18.46 7.83
N SER A 155 10.84 -17.87 9.01
CA SER A 155 11.11 -16.44 9.24
C SER A 155 12.53 -16.00 8.90
N GLU A 156 13.47 -16.95 8.80
CA GLU A 156 14.84 -16.70 8.36
C GLU A 156 14.90 -16.27 6.88
N ASN A 157 13.93 -16.71 6.07
CA ASN A 157 13.85 -16.39 4.64
C ASN A 157 13.22 -15.02 4.36
N PHE A 158 12.56 -14.39 5.33
CA PHE A 158 11.83 -13.13 5.10
C PHE A 158 12.76 -11.99 4.70
N LYS A 159 13.87 -11.81 5.41
CA LYS A 159 14.84 -10.75 5.08
C LYS A 159 15.46 -10.94 3.68
N PRO A 160 15.95 -12.13 3.30
CA PRO A 160 16.39 -12.38 1.92
C PRO A 160 15.32 -12.06 0.86
N ILE A 161 14.07 -12.49 1.06
CA ILE A 161 12.97 -12.23 0.11
C ILE A 161 12.71 -10.73 -0.02
N LEU A 162 12.57 -10.03 1.10
CA LEU A 162 12.33 -8.58 1.10
C LEU A 162 13.47 -7.80 0.46
N ASN A 163 14.72 -8.22 0.67
CA ASN A 163 15.89 -7.62 0.02
C ASN A 163 15.83 -7.79 -1.51
N LEU A 164 15.43 -8.98 -1.99
CA LEU A 164 15.30 -9.25 -3.42
C LEU A 164 14.20 -8.38 -4.05
N LEU A 165 13.03 -8.30 -3.42
CA LEU A 165 11.92 -7.47 -3.88
C LEU A 165 12.28 -5.98 -3.88
N MET A 166 12.99 -5.52 -2.85
CA MET A 166 13.45 -4.14 -2.79
C MET A 166 14.54 -3.87 -3.85
N ALA A 167 15.43 -4.83 -4.13
CA ALA A 167 16.42 -4.68 -5.19
C ALA A 167 15.74 -4.45 -6.56
N ASP A 168 14.75 -5.28 -6.90
CA ASP A 168 13.92 -5.13 -8.11
C ASP A 168 13.21 -3.76 -8.14
N CYS A 169 12.61 -3.35 -7.02
CA CYS A 169 11.99 -2.04 -6.87
C CYS A 169 12.96 -0.88 -7.12
N THR A 170 14.16 -0.94 -6.53
CA THR A 170 15.18 0.10 -6.69
C THR A 170 15.78 0.13 -8.09
N GLU A 171 15.82 -1.01 -8.79
CA GLU A 171 16.21 -1.08 -10.19
C GLU A 171 15.24 -0.30 -11.08
N LYS A 172 13.92 -0.46 -10.88
CA LYS A 172 12.91 0.29 -11.65
C LYS A 172 12.88 1.76 -11.28
N TYR A 173 13.05 2.09 -10.00
CA TYR A 173 13.18 3.47 -9.53
C TYR A 173 14.31 4.23 -10.23
N LYS A 174 15.47 3.60 -10.43
CA LYS A 174 16.63 4.23 -11.11
C LYS A 174 16.38 4.57 -12.58
N GLN A 175 15.32 4.04 -13.19
CA GLN A 175 14.94 4.34 -14.57
C GLN A 175 14.07 5.60 -14.68
N LEU A 176 13.59 6.14 -13.55
CA LEU A 176 12.81 7.38 -13.52
C LEU A 176 13.75 8.59 -13.50
N PRO A 177 13.46 9.67 -14.27
CA PRO A 177 14.27 10.88 -14.29
C PRO A 177 13.97 11.75 -13.07
N ILE A 178 14.52 11.38 -11.93
CA ILE A 178 14.27 12.07 -10.65
C ILE A 178 15.39 13.07 -10.38
N ASP A 179 15.12 14.33 -10.65
CA ASP A 179 16.08 15.43 -10.46
C ASP A 179 15.94 16.15 -9.11
N ARG A 180 14.76 16.05 -8.47
CA ARG A 180 14.45 16.73 -7.20
C ARG A 180 14.12 15.74 -6.11
N ASP A 181 14.55 16.07 -4.90
CA ASP A 181 14.27 15.31 -3.67
C ASP A 181 14.65 13.82 -3.74
N GLN A 182 15.59 13.46 -4.62
CA GLN A 182 16.08 12.09 -4.76
C GLN A 182 16.53 11.50 -3.42
N SER A 183 17.25 12.28 -2.61
CA SER A 183 17.71 11.85 -1.28
C SER A 183 16.55 11.52 -0.33
N LEU A 184 15.40 12.21 -0.46
CA LEU A 184 14.22 11.90 0.34
C LEU A 184 13.61 10.57 -0.08
N ILE A 185 13.47 10.33 -1.39
CA ILE A 185 12.90 9.08 -1.91
C ILE A 185 13.84 7.91 -1.60
N ASP A 186 15.15 8.10 -1.76
CA ASP A 186 16.18 7.14 -1.37
C ASP A 186 16.06 6.80 0.12
N ASN A 187 15.92 7.80 1.00
CA ASN A 187 15.73 7.55 2.43
C ASN A 187 14.47 6.73 2.72
N ILE A 188 13.37 6.98 2.00
CA ILE A 188 12.13 6.19 2.11
C ILE A 188 12.39 4.73 1.70
N LEU A 189 12.97 4.50 0.53
CA LEU A 189 13.16 3.16 -0.05
C LEU A 189 14.25 2.34 0.67
N TYR A 190 15.37 2.97 1.04
CA TYR A 190 16.51 2.25 1.64
C TYR A 190 16.44 2.14 3.16
N SER A 191 15.74 3.05 3.85
CA SER A 191 15.73 3.09 5.33
C SER A 191 14.33 3.12 5.93
N GLY A 192 13.42 3.93 5.37
CA GLY A 192 12.09 4.16 5.93
C GLY A 192 11.25 2.88 6.00
N VAL A 193 11.15 2.16 4.88
CA VAL A 193 10.37 0.92 4.77
C VAL A 193 10.86 -0.21 5.70
N TRP A 194 12.13 -0.20 6.09
CA TRP A 194 12.72 -1.22 6.97
C TRP A 194 12.51 -0.93 8.46
N THR A 195 12.16 0.30 8.82
CA THR A 195 12.12 0.76 10.22
C THR A 195 11.14 -0.07 11.07
N ARG A 196 9.97 -0.41 10.53
CA ARG A 196 8.97 -1.23 11.24
C ARG A 196 9.46 -2.67 11.43
N HIS A 197 9.96 -3.30 10.37
CA HIS A 197 10.51 -4.66 10.41
C HIS A 197 11.71 -4.77 11.38
N GLU A 198 12.60 -3.79 11.38
CA GLU A 198 13.71 -3.75 12.35
C GLU A 198 13.22 -3.56 13.79
N ALA A 199 12.23 -2.70 14.01
CA ALA A 199 11.66 -2.48 15.33
C ALA A 199 11.01 -3.75 15.88
N GLU A 200 10.28 -4.49 15.06
CA GLU A 200 9.70 -5.78 15.45
C GLU A 200 10.75 -6.84 15.73
N ASN A 201 11.78 -6.96 14.89
CA ASN A 201 12.88 -7.90 15.14
C ASN A 201 13.65 -7.56 16.42
N LYS A 202 13.84 -6.27 16.74
CA LYS A 202 14.41 -5.82 18.02
C LYS A 202 13.52 -6.20 19.20
N LYS A 203 12.19 -6.09 19.08
CA LYS A 203 11.24 -6.55 20.12
C LYS A 203 11.31 -8.07 20.31
N LYS A 204 11.33 -8.86 19.23
CA LYS A 204 11.48 -10.34 19.28
C LYS A 204 12.79 -10.75 19.98
N ARG A 205 13.91 -10.08 19.66
CA ARG A 205 15.22 -10.32 20.30
C ARG A 205 15.29 -9.95 21.78
N ARG A 206 14.49 -8.97 22.23
CA ARG A 206 14.40 -8.59 23.65
C ARG A 206 13.49 -9.53 24.45
N GLY A 207 12.43 -10.05 23.83
CA GLY A 207 11.53 -11.04 24.45
C GLY A 207 12.15 -12.42 24.64
N ASN A 208 13.04 -12.87 23.73
CA ASN A 208 13.77 -14.15 23.86
C ASN A 208 14.95 -14.11 24.87
N LYS A 209 15.14 -13.02 25.62
CA LYS A 209 16.15 -12.88 26.67
C LYS A 209 15.56 -12.89 28.09
N GLN A 210 14.31 -13.32 28.24
CA GLN A 210 13.67 -13.58 29.53
C GLN A 210 13.36 -15.07 29.67
#